data_AF-A0A0D7AZV8-F1
#
_entry.id   AF-A0A0D7AZV8-F1
#
_cell.length_a   1.000
_cell.length_b   1.000
_cell.length_c   1.000
_cell.angle_alpha   90.00
_cell.angle_beta   90.00
_cell.angle_gamma   90.00
#
_symmetry.space_group_name_H-M   'P 1'
#
loop_
_entity.id
_entity.type
_entity.pdbx_description
1 polymer ?
#
loop_
_entity_poly.entity_id
_entity_poly.type
_entity_poly.pdbx_seq_one_letter_code
_entity_poly.pdbx_strand_id
1 'polypeptide(L)'
;MEDDGDASPDWAQPNWKGLGISDPIKSVEDKWLLLPAFLKVKGLVKQHIDSFDYFVNADIKNVVKANAKITSDVDPRFWLKFTDIHVGFPDRNESGVATQQVTPHECRLRDITYSAPIIVTIMYTRGKNIVKRNAQIGRIPIMLRSGKCRTSPSV
;
A
#
# COMPACT_ATOMS: atom_id res chain seq x y z
N MET A 1 -27.36 14.29 -40.26
CA MET A 1 -25.98 14.71 -39.93
C MET A 1 -26.14 15.56 -38.67
N GLU A 2 -26.28 14.88 -37.54
CA GLU A 2 -26.41 15.53 -36.23
C GLU A 2 -25.00 15.64 -35.67
N ASP A 3 -24.60 16.87 -35.40
CA ASP A 3 -23.28 17.26 -34.93
C ASP A 3 -23.29 17.17 -33.40
N ASP A 4 -22.87 16.03 -32.86
CA ASP A 4 -22.66 15.84 -31.42
C ASP A 4 -21.37 16.57 -31.01
N GLY A 5 -21.53 17.86 -30.71
CA GLY A 5 -20.49 18.67 -30.07
C GLY A 5 -20.11 18.08 -28.71
N ASP A 6 -18.84 17.66 -28.61
CA ASP A 6 -18.12 17.34 -27.38
C ASP A 6 -18.37 18.41 -26.29
N ALA A 7 -19.30 18.11 -25.40
CA ALA A 7 -19.41 18.77 -24.11
C ALA A 7 -18.57 17.97 -23.11
N SER A 8 -17.33 18.43 -22.90
CA SER A 8 -16.46 17.91 -21.85
C SER A 8 -17.20 17.85 -20.50
N PRO A 9 -17.06 16.77 -19.72
CA PRO A 9 -17.85 16.57 -18.51
C PRO A 9 -17.66 17.69 -17.47
N ASP A 10 -18.78 18.26 -17.00
CA ASP A 10 -18.91 19.37 -16.03
C ASP A 10 -18.10 19.18 -14.72
N TRP A 11 -17.65 17.95 -14.43
CA TRP A 11 -16.87 17.64 -13.24
C TRP A 11 -15.38 18.02 -13.32
N ALA A 12 -14.87 18.43 -14.48
CA ALA A 12 -13.45 18.74 -14.71
C ALA A 12 -13.07 20.23 -14.54
N GLN A 13 -14.03 21.11 -14.24
CA GLN A 13 -13.75 22.55 -14.14
C GLN A 13 -13.35 22.99 -12.72
N PRO A 14 -12.33 23.87 -12.57
CA PRO A 14 -11.86 24.39 -11.28
C PRO A 14 -12.81 25.42 -10.65
N ASN A 15 -13.80 25.89 -11.40
CA ASN A 15 -14.80 26.87 -11.02
C ASN A 15 -16.19 26.19 -10.96
N TRP A 16 -16.68 25.94 -9.75
CA TRP A 16 -18.05 25.46 -9.57
C TRP A 16 -18.98 26.66 -9.49
N LYS A 17 -19.70 26.95 -10.59
CA LYS A 17 -20.59 28.12 -10.72
C LYS A 17 -19.93 29.47 -10.38
N GLY A 18 -18.61 29.60 -10.58
CA GLY A 18 -17.88 30.84 -10.34
C GLY A 18 -17.54 31.17 -8.88
N LEU A 19 -17.74 30.24 -7.93
CA LEU A 19 -17.28 30.39 -6.54
C LEU A 19 -15.90 29.76 -6.33
N GLY A 20 -15.00 30.51 -5.69
CA GLY A 20 -13.71 30.02 -5.24
C GLY A 20 -13.80 29.19 -3.96
N ILE A 21 -12.77 28.39 -3.67
CA ILE A 21 -12.74 27.50 -2.48
C ILE A 21 -12.76 28.25 -1.14
N SER A 22 -12.42 29.55 -1.16
CA SER A 22 -12.34 30.45 -0.01
C SER A 22 -13.55 31.37 0.14
N ASP A 23 -14.51 31.32 -0.78
CA ASP A 23 -15.66 32.23 -0.74
C ASP A 23 -16.71 31.77 0.29
N PRO A 24 -17.34 32.71 1.03
CA PRO A 24 -18.35 32.38 2.02
C PRO A 24 -19.63 31.85 1.34
N ILE A 25 -20.08 30.68 1.79
CA ILE A 25 -21.28 30.01 1.29
C ILE A 25 -22.52 30.67 1.88
N LYS A 26 -23.35 31.27 1.03
CA LYS A 26 -24.49 32.09 1.46
C LYS A 26 -25.77 31.29 1.70
N SER A 27 -26.07 30.27 0.89
CA SER A 27 -27.28 29.44 1.00
C SER A 27 -27.01 28.04 1.56
N VAL A 28 -28.00 27.45 2.24
CA VAL A 28 -27.95 26.04 2.71
C VAL A 28 -27.86 25.06 1.54
N GLU A 29 -28.46 25.43 0.40
CA GLU A 29 -28.44 24.64 -0.84
C GLU A 29 -27.02 24.51 -1.42
N ASP A 30 -26.20 25.54 -1.27
CA ASP A 30 -24.81 25.58 -1.74
C ASP A 30 -23.87 24.70 -0.89
N LYS A 31 -24.26 24.32 0.34
CA LYS A 31 -23.46 23.41 1.18
C LYS A 31 -23.33 22.02 0.57
N TRP A 32 -24.30 21.59 -0.23
CA TRP A 32 -24.26 20.31 -0.93
C TRP A 32 -23.14 20.24 -1.96
N LEU A 33 -22.66 21.38 -2.47
CA LEU A 33 -21.54 21.45 -3.42
C LEU A 33 -20.19 21.09 -2.78
N LEU A 34 -20.05 21.27 -1.46
CA LEU A 34 -18.83 20.90 -0.74
C LEU A 34 -18.64 19.38 -0.67
N LEU A 35 -19.73 18.62 -0.70
CA LEU A 35 -19.68 17.17 -0.47
C LEU A 35 -18.99 16.43 -1.64
N PRO A 36 -19.32 16.69 -2.92
CA PRO A 36 -18.55 16.17 -4.04
C PRO A 36 -17.09 16.66 -4.07
N ALA A 37 -16.84 17.93 -3.75
CA ALA A 37 -15.48 18.48 -3.72
C ALA A 37 -14.62 17.80 -2.65
N PHE A 38 -15.18 17.58 -1.46
CA PHE A 38 -14.55 16.85 -0.38
C PHE A 38 -14.30 15.37 -0.74
N LEU A 39 -15.28 14.71 -1.37
CA LEU A 39 -15.15 13.33 -1.83
C LEU A 39 -14.10 13.17 -2.95
N LYS A 40 -13.87 14.19 -3.79
CA LYS A 40 -12.79 14.17 -4.80
C LYS A 40 -11.40 14.17 -4.16
N VAL A 41 -11.19 14.99 -3.13
CA VAL A 41 -9.86 15.15 -2.50
C VAL A 41 -9.57 14.04 -1.50
N LYS A 42 -10.53 13.78 -0.59
CA LYS A 42 -10.35 12.81 0.48
C LYS A 42 -10.84 11.43 0.13
N GLY A 43 -11.76 11.23 -0.82
CA GLY A 43 -12.30 9.91 -1.14
C GLY A 43 -13.09 9.28 0.03
N LEU A 44 -14.09 8.46 -0.30
CA LEU A 44 -14.88 7.79 0.74
C LEU A 44 -14.10 6.71 1.50
N VAL A 45 -13.14 6.05 0.83
CA VAL A 45 -12.44 4.85 1.33
C VAL A 45 -10.96 5.13 1.63
N LYS A 46 -10.50 6.37 1.43
CA LYS A 46 -9.07 6.70 1.49
C LYS A 46 -8.47 6.52 2.87
N GLN A 47 -9.25 6.69 3.95
CA GLN A 47 -8.78 6.46 5.32
C GLN A 47 -8.20 5.05 5.51
N HIS A 48 -8.84 4.03 4.93
CA HIS A 48 -8.35 2.66 5.01
C HIS A 48 -7.09 2.46 4.19
N ILE A 49 -7.03 3.06 2.99
CA ILE A 49 -5.86 2.98 2.10
C ILE A 49 -4.66 3.68 2.73
N ASP A 50 -4.84 4.90 3.22
CA ASP A 50 -3.81 5.70 3.88
C ASP A 50 -3.29 5.00 5.14
N SER A 51 -4.17 4.41 5.94
CA SER A 51 -3.78 3.62 7.12
C SER A 51 -2.96 2.39 6.74
N PHE A 52 -3.34 1.68 5.67
CA PHE A 52 -2.59 0.52 5.20
C PHE A 52 -1.23 0.90 4.62
N ASP A 53 -1.16 1.98 3.83
CA ASP A 53 0.09 2.47 3.25
C ASP A 53 1.03 2.99 4.34
N TYR A 54 0.52 3.66 5.38
CA TYR A 54 1.30 4.04 6.54
C TYR A 54 1.85 2.80 7.28
N PHE A 55 1.02 1.78 7.47
CA PHE A 55 1.42 0.54 8.12
C PHE A 55 2.57 -0.16 7.38
N VAL A 56 2.42 -0.35 6.07
CA VAL A 56 3.39 -1.06 5.22
C VAL A 56 4.71 -0.30 5.08
N ASN A 57 4.68 1.03 5.06
CA ASN A 57 5.88 1.84 4.82
C ASN A 57 6.62 2.23 6.11
N ALA A 58 5.90 2.51 7.20
CA ALA A 58 6.44 3.06 8.44
C ALA A 58 6.28 2.12 9.64
N ASP A 59 5.06 1.73 10.01
CA ASP A 59 4.84 1.02 11.27
C ASP A 59 5.47 -0.37 11.30
N ILE A 60 5.49 -1.08 10.18
CA ILE A 60 6.14 -2.40 10.13
C ILE A 60 7.62 -2.33 10.53
N LYS A 61 8.30 -1.22 10.21
CA LYS A 61 9.69 -0.98 10.61
C LYS A 61 9.79 -0.69 12.10
N ASN A 62 8.81 0.00 12.68
CA ASN A 62 8.76 0.29 14.11
C ASN A 62 8.54 -0.99 14.93
N VAL A 63 7.67 -1.89 14.46
CA VAL A 63 7.42 -3.20 15.09
C VAL A 63 8.70 -4.06 15.12
N VAL A 64 9.45 -4.07 14.02
CA VAL A 64 10.73 -4.79 13.94
C VAL A 64 11.81 -4.16 14.81
N LYS A 65 11.87 -2.82 14.90
CA LYS A 65 12.80 -2.12 15.80
C LYS A 65 12.54 -2.46 17.27
N ALA A 66 11.28 -2.62 17.68
CA ALA A 66 10.95 -3.01 19.05
C ALA A 66 11.44 -4.43 19.40
N ASN A 67 11.45 -5.34 18.41
CA ASN A 67 11.87 -6.74 18.58
C ASN A 67 13.21 -7.03 17.89
N ALA A 68 14.13 -6.06 17.88
CA ALA A 68 15.28 -6.07 16.98
C ALA A 68 16.28 -7.21 17.24
N LYS A 69 16.35 -7.79 18.44
CA LYS A 69 17.34 -8.82 18.80
C LYS A 69 16.65 -10.03 19.42
N ILE A 70 16.93 -11.21 18.86
CA ILE A 70 16.55 -12.51 19.39
C ILE A 70 17.82 -13.21 19.87
N THR A 71 17.78 -13.76 21.08
CA THR A 71 18.85 -14.56 21.68
C THR A 71 18.41 -16.01 21.79
N SER A 72 19.35 -16.95 21.65
CA SER A 72 19.07 -18.37 21.89
C SER A 72 19.24 -18.72 23.36
N ASP A 73 18.32 -19.54 23.89
CA ASP A 73 18.43 -20.07 25.27
C ASP A 73 19.48 -21.19 25.38
N VAL A 74 19.81 -21.84 24.25
CA VAL A 74 20.74 -22.99 24.20
C VAL A 74 22.19 -22.54 24.03
N ASP A 75 22.44 -21.55 23.15
CA ASP A 75 23.77 -21.01 22.91
C ASP A 75 23.78 -19.49 23.14
N PRO A 76 24.34 -19.00 24.27
CA PRO A 76 24.42 -17.58 24.58
C PRO A 76 25.21 -16.76 23.56
N ARG A 77 26.04 -17.40 22.73
CA ARG A 77 26.87 -16.74 21.71
C ARG A 77 26.10 -16.52 20.41
N PHE A 78 24.98 -17.22 20.21
CA PHE A 78 24.16 -17.08 19.04
C PHE A 78 23.08 -16.01 19.25
N TRP A 79 23.14 -14.96 18.44
CA TRP A 79 22.09 -13.95 18.36
C TRP A 79 21.70 -13.67 16.91
N LEU A 80 20.44 -13.29 16.74
CA LEU A 80 19.87 -12.83 15.48
C LEU A 80 19.38 -11.40 15.66
N LYS A 81 19.74 -10.52 14.73
CA LYS A 81 19.31 -9.13 14.70
C LYS A 81 18.59 -8.82 13.40
N PHE A 82 17.44 -8.17 13.51
CA PHE A 82 16.75 -7.60 12.36
C PHE A 82 17.31 -6.21 12.05
N THR A 83 17.69 -6.00 10.79
CA THR A 83 18.27 -4.73 10.33
C THR A 83 17.26 -3.87 9.60
N ASP A 84 16.52 -4.47 8.67
CA ASP A 84 15.53 -3.77 7.86
C ASP A 84 14.42 -4.74 7.43
N ILE A 85 13.24 -4.19 7.15
CA ILE A 85 12.06 -4.92 6.69
C ILE A 85 11.39 -4.14 5.57
N HIS A 86 11.00 -4.85 4.51
CA HIS A 86 10.21 -4.26 3.45
C HIS A 86 9.20 -5.27 2.89
N VAL A 87 8.07 -4.74 2.43
CA VAL A 87 7.05 -5.51 1.72
C VAL A 87 7.31 -5.35 0.22
N GLY A 88 7.39 -6.50 -0.46
CA GLY A 88 7.52 -6.58 -1.90
C GLY A 88 6.23 -6.23 -2.63
N PHE A 89 6.14 -6.65 -3.89
CA PHE A 89 4.91 -6.53 -4.67
C PHE A 89 4.16 -7.87 -4.73
N PRO A 90 2.84 -7.86 -4.95
CA PRO A 90 2.06 -9.07 -5.12
C PRO A 90 2.57 -9.95 -6.25
N ASP A 91 2.93 -11.18 -5.90
CA ASP A 91 3.44 -12.18 -6.82
C ASP A 91 2.80 -13.55 -6.55
N ARG A 92 2.92 -14.45 -7.54
CA ARG A 92 2.52 -15.85 -7.39
C ARG A 92 3.77 -16.66 -7.05
N ASN A 93 3.73 -17.36 -5.91
CA ASN A 93 4.74 -18.35 -5.58
C ASN A 93 4.26 -19.74 -6.06
N GLU A 94 4.39 -19.99 -7.35
CA GLU A 94 4.14 -21.32 -7.93
C GLU A 94 5.45 -22.09 -8.01
N SER A 95 5.51 -23.26 -7.36
CA SER A 95 6.71 -24.08 -7.23
C SER A 95 7.36 -24.35 -8.59
N GLY A 96 8.54 -23.76 -8.84
CA GLY A 96 9.35 -24.02 -10.04
C GLY A 96 9.25 -22.98 -11.16
N VAL A 97 8.41 -21.94 -11.02
CA VAL A 97 8.31 -20.84 -12.00
C VAL A 97 8.83 -19.55 -11.38
N ALA A 98 9.50 -18.72 -12.19
CA ALA A 98 9.90 -17.36 -11.78
C ALA A 98 8.70 -16.59 -11.23
N THR A 99 8.91 -15.76 -10.21
CA THR A 99 7.86 -14.98 -9.54
C THR A 99 7.11 -14.13 -10.56
N GLN A 100 5.88 -14.52 -10.88
CA GLN A 100 5.01 -13.79 -11.80
C GLN A 100 4.19 -12.77 -11.02
N GLN A 101 4.10 -11.57 -11.57
CA GLN A 101 3.23 -10.51 -11.05
C GLN A 101 1.78 -10.93 -11.23
N VAL A 102 0.96 -10.70 -10.20
CA VAL A 102 -0.46 -11.10 -10.21
C VAL A 102 -1.35 -9.88 -10.17
N THR A 103 -2.51 -9.97 -10.83
CA THR A 103 -3.56 -8.96 -10.74
C THR A 103 -4.66 -9.40 -9.75
N PRO A 104 -5.34 -8.45 -9.09
CA PRO A 104 -6.47 -8.79 -8.22
C PRO A 104 -7.58 -9.60 -8.91
N HIS A 105 -7.82 -9.35 -10.20
CA HIS A 105 -8.82 -10.06 -10.97
C HIS A 105 -8.43 -11.54 -11.18
N GLU A 106 -7.16 -11.80 -11.50
CA GLU A 106 -6.64 -13.16 -11.59
C GLU A 106 -6.74 -13.89 -10.24
N CYS A 107 -6.41 -13.21 -9.13
CA CYS A 107 -6.55 -13.78 -7.80
C CYS A 107 -7.99 -14.24 -7.52
N ARG A 108 -8.97 -13.40 -7.90
CA ARG A 108 -10.38 -13.70 -7.72
C ARG A 108 -10.87 -14.85 -8.60
N LEU A 109 -10.38 -14.96 -9.84
CA LEU A 109 -10.76 -16.04 -10.75
C LEU A 109 -10.22 -17.41 -10.34
N ARG A 110 -9.07 -17.43 -9.64
CA ARG A 110 -8.39 -18.66 -9.24
C ARG A 110 -8.55 -18.99 -7.75
N ASP A 111 -9.38 -18.25 -7.02
CA ASP A 111 -9.56 -18.36 -5.57
C ASP A 111 -8.24 -18.35 -4.78
N ILE A 112 -7.29 -17.52 -5.20
CA ILE A 112 -5.99 -17.33 -4.51
C ILE A 112 -5.93 -15.98 -3.78
N THR A 113 -5.08 -15.90 -2.76
CA THR A 113 -4.93 -14.68 -1.96
C THR A 113 -3.97 -13.68 -2.62
N TYR A 114 -4.45 -12.47 -2.87
CA TYR A 114 -3.63 -11.34 -3.34
C TYR A 114 -2.69 -10.86 -2.21
N SER A 115 -1.47 -11.38 -2.20
CA SER A 115 -0.49 -11.15 -1.14
C SER A 115 0.88 -10.84 -1.70
N ALA A 116 1.70 -10.11 -0.94
CA ALA A 116 3.09 -9.80 -1.27
C ALA A 116 4.05 -10.42 -0.24
N PRO A 117 5.28 -10.80 -0.64
CA PRO A 117 6.28 -11.33 0.27
C PRO A 117 6.81 -10.24 1.20
N ILE A 118 6.95 -10.59 2.49
CA ILE A 118 7.64 -9.77 3.48
C ILE A 118 9.09 -10.24 3.56
N ILE A 119 10.01 -9.37 3.18
CA ILE A 119 11.44 -9.66 3.15
C ILE A 119 12.12 -8.88 4.25
N VAL A 120 12.90 -9.59 5.05
CA VAL A 120 13.62 -9.04 6.20
C VAL A 120 15.10 -9.30 6.02
N THR A 121 15.88 -8.27 6.29
CA THR A 121 17.33 -8.37 6.35
C THR A 121 17.74 -8.75 7.77
N ILE A 122 18.23 -9.99 7.93
CA ILE A 122 18.73 -10.52 9.20
C ILE A 122 20.25 -10.51 9.23
N MET A 123 20.80 -10.24 10.41
CA MET A 123 22.21 -10.43 10.73
C MET A 123 22.33 -11.44 11.87
N TYR A 124 23.16 -12.45 11.68
CA TYR A 124 23.37 -13.48 12.70
C TYR A 124 24.81 -13.94 12.71
N THR A 125 25.25 -14.46 13.86
CA THR A 125 26.59 -15.03 14.05
C THR A 125 26.63 -16.49 13.59
N ARG A 126 27.55 -16.81 12.68
CA ARG A 126 27.89 -18.18 12.29
C ARG A 126 29.32 -18.47 12.73
N GLY A 127 29.48 -19.04 13.92
CA GLY A 127 30.79 -19.22 14.54
C GLY A 127 31.45 -17.88 14.86
N LYS A 128 32.59 -17.58 14.22
CA LYS A 128 33.32 -16.31 14.39
C LYS A 128 32.87 -15.18 13.44
N ASN A 129 32.07 -15.48 12.42
CA ASN A 129 31.71 -14.53 11.37
C ASN A 129 30.27 -14.03 11.53
N ILE A 130 30.03 -12.76 11.20
CA ILE A 130 28.69 -12.17 11.13
C ILE A 130 28.21 -12.23 9.69
N VAL A 131 27.08 -12.90 9.45
CA VAL A 131 26.48 -13.05 8.12
C VAL A 131 25.23 -12.19 8.04
N LYS A 132 25.09 -11.43 6.95
CA LYS A 132 23.89 -10.67 6.60
C LYS A 132 23.16 -11.38 5.47
N ARG A 133 21.88 -11.68 5.65
CA ARG A 133 21.05 -12.38 4.65
C ARG A 133 19.66 -11.76 4.58
N ASN A 134 19.08 -11.73 3.38
CA ASN A 134 17.67 -11.45 3.21
C ASN A 134 16.87 -12.75 3.30
N ALA A 135 15.86 -12.76 4.16
CA ALA A 135 14.97 -13.89 4.36
C ALA A 135 13.53 -13.44 4.18
N GLN A 136 12.74 -14.24 3.45
CA GLN A 136 11.30 -14.05 3.40
C GLN A 136 10.70 -14.70 4.64
N ILE A 137 10.05 -13.90 5.49
CA ILE A 137 9.46 -14.38 6.74
C ILE A 137 7.99 -14.79 6.59
N GLY A 138 7.34 -14.33 5.52
CA GLY A 138 5.93 -14.58 5.30
C GLY A 138 5.38 -13.78 4.13
N ARG A 139 4.05 -13.71 4.05
CA ARG A 139 3.31 -12.94 3.06
C ARG A 139 2.22 -12.12 3.74
N ILE A 140 1.96 -10.93 3.25
CA ILE A 140 0.89 -10.06 3.74
C ILE A 140 -0.13 -9.82 2.62
N PRO A 141 -1.44 -9.94 2.88
CA PRO A 141 -2.48 -9.54 1.93
C PRO A 141 -2.33 -8.06 1.59
N ILE A 142 -2.41 -7.72 0.30
CA ILE A 142 -2.30 -6.33 -0.15
C ILE A 142 -3.68 -5.74 -0.38
N MET A 143 -3.92 -4.55 0.20
CA MET A 143 -5.17 -3.85 0.01
C MET A 143 -5.29 -3.32 -1.44
N LEU A 144 -6.47 -3.47 -2.04
CA LEU A 144 -6.73 -2.95 -3.39
C LEU A 144 -6.61 -1.43 -3.42
N ARG A 145 -6.03 -0.89 -4.50
CA ARG A 145 -5.74 0.53 -4.69
C ARG A 145 -4.72 1.14 -3.70
N SER A 146 -4.14 0.36 -2.78
CA SER A 146 -2.99 0.80 -1.99
C SER A 146 -1.76 1.04 -2.86
N GLY A 147 -0.76 1.77 -2.36
CA GLY A 147 0.48 2.05 -3.08
C GLY A 147 1.31 0.80 -3.44
N LYS A 148 1.00 -0.36 -2.86
CA LYS A 148 1.60 -1.66 -3.20
C LYS A 148 0.74 -2.52 -4.12
N CYS A 149 -0.45 -2.05 -4.47
CA CYS A 149 -1.34 -2.73 -5.41
C CYS A 149 -0.87 -2.49 -6.85
N ARG A 150 -0.97 -3.50 -7.71
CA ARG A 150 -0.56 -3.39 -9.12
C ARG A 150 -1.45 -2.45 -9.92
N THR A 151 -2.70 -2.28 -9.52
CA THR A 151 -3.69 -1.46 -10.23
C THR A 151 -3.78 -0.04 -9.69
N SER A 152 -2.91 0.36 -8.75
CA SER A 152 -2.84 1.77 -8.34
C SER A 152 -2.34 2.61 -9.52
N PRO A 153 -2.97 3.77 -9.81
CA PRO A 153 -2.41 4.71 -10.77
C PRO A 153 -0.99 5.08 -10.33
N SER A 154 -0.02 5.02 -11.24
CA SER A 154 1.28 5.63 -11.03
C SER A 154 1.03 7.12 -10.83
N VAL A 155 1.30 7.63 -9.63
CA VAL A 155 1.34 9.08 -9.35
C VAL A 155 2.50 9.69 -10.12
#